data_AF-A0A815SSW7-F1
#
_entry.id   AF-A0A815SSW7-F1
#
_cell.length_a   1.000
_cell.length_b   1.000
_cell.length_c   1.000
_cell.angle_alpha   90.00
_cell.angle_beta   90.00
_cell.angle_gamma   90.00
#
_symmetry.space_group_name_H-M   'P 1'
#
loop_
_entity.id
_entity.type
_entity.pdbx_description
1 polymer ?
#
loop_
_entity_poly.entity_id
_entity_poly.type
_entity_poly.pdbx_seq_one_letter_code
_entity_poly.pdbx_strand_id
1 'polypeptide(L)' 'MTTNAEYPTTSDEEDSLEEEKTVSGSTRRGEFQGRIFKWTNYLHGWQERYLILRQGFLNYYKNEYDSTLGCRGALAVR' A
#
# COMPACT_ATOMS: atom_id res chain seq x y z
N MET A 1 40.88 49.55 -10.17
CA MET A 1 41.74 48.70 -11.01
C MET A 1 42.48 47.74 -10.08
N THR A 2 42.01 46.51 -9.96
CA THR A 2 42.80 45.28 -9.83
C THR A 2 41.80 44.11 -9.80
N THR A 3 42.11 43.10 -10.60
CA THR A 3 41.35 41.90 -10.87
C THR A 3 41.58 40.85 -9.76
N ASN A 4 40.63 39.95 -9.55
CA ASN A 4 40.78 38.51 -9.84
C ASN A 4 39.56 37.72 -9.35
N ALA A 5 39.20 36.73 -10.16
CA ALA A 5 38.10 35.80 -9.95
C ALA A 5 38.56 34.60 -9.10
N GLU A 6 37.66 34.07 -8.29
CA GLU A 6 37.68 32.68 -7.81
C GLU A 6 36.24 32.28 -7.47
N TYR A 7 35.69 31.33 -8.22
CA TYR A 7 34.52 30.55 -7.81
C TYR A 7 35.02 29.25 -7.19
N PRO A 8 34.45 28.84 -6.05
CA PRO A 8 34.19 27.42 -5.85
C PRO A 8 32.75 27.17 -5.40
N THR A 9 32.01 26.52 -6.30
CA THR A 9 31.23 25.28 -6.12
C THR A 9 30.36 25.07 -4.87
N THR A 10 29.09 24.75 -5.21
CA THR A 10 28.09 23.90 -4.54
C THR A 10 27.61 24.32 -3.15
N SER A 11 26.35 24.71 -3.08
CA SER A 11 25.51 24.40 -1.92
C SER A 11 24.12 24.20 -2.47
N ASP A 12 23.80 22.92 -2.49
CA ASP A 12 22.67 22.25 -3.05
C ASP A 12 21.33 22.77 -2.53
N GLU A 13 20.34 22.64 -3.41
CA GLU A 13 18.90 22.81 -3.22
C GLU A 13 18.43 22.20 -1.87
N GLU A 14 17.98 23.03 -0.94
CA GLU A 14 17.23 22.57 0.24
C GLU A 14 15.74 22.50 -0.14
N ASP A 15 15.35 21.45 -0.87
CA ASP A 15 13.96 21.04 -0.97
C ASP A 15 13.53 20.46 0.38
N SER A 16 12.84 21.28 1.17
CA SER A 16 12.28 20.90 2.46
C SER A 16 11.06 20.00 2.24
N LEU A 17 11.28 18.71 2.01
CA LEU A 17 10.23 17.70 2.04
C LEU A 17 9.94 17.33 3.49
N GLU A 18 8.80 17.78 3.99
CA GLU A 18 8.27 17.37 5.29
C GLU A 18 8.02 15.85 5.29
N GLU A 19 8.84 15.12 6.02
CA GLU A 19 8.62 13.70 6.33
C GLU A 19 7.39 13.55 7.25
N GLU A 20 6.20 13.42 6.67
CA GLU A 20 5.08 12.81 7.39
C GLU A 20 5.38 11.31 7.59
N LYS A 21 6.04 11.05 8.72
CA LYS A 21 6.36 9.73 9.26
C LYS A 21 5.08 8.98 9.62
N THR A 22 4.43 8.39 8.63
CA THR A 22 3.49 7.29 8.85
C THR A 22 4.31 6.05 9.25
N VAL A 23 4.55 5.87 10.55
CA VAL A 23 5.05 4.60 11.08
C VAL A 23 3.98 3.54 10.86
N SER A 24 4.10 2.74 9.80
CA SER A 24 3.83 1.30 9.83
C SER A 24 4.23 0.62 8.52
N GLY A 25 5.31 -0.15 8.60
CA GLY A 25 5.46 -1.38 7.80
C GLY A 25 6.16 -1.21 6.47
N SER A 26 7.37 -1.77 6.39
CA SER A 26 8.09 -1.98 5.15
C SER A 26 7.24 -2.71 4.09
N THR A 27 6.89 -2.07 2.98
CA THR A 27 6.34 -2.74 1.79
C THR A 27 7.46 -3.52 1.08
N ARG A 28 8.07 -4.51 1.73
CA ARG A 28 8.94 -5.49 1.08
C ARG A 28 8.04 -6.45 0.31
N ARG A 29 7.78 -6.20 -0.98
CA ARG A 29 6.73 -6.92 -1.74
C ARG A 29 5.46 -7.03 -0.90
N GLY A 30 4.93 -5.86 -0.54
CA GLY A 30 3.96 -5.70 0.52
C GLY A 30 2.70 -6.53 0.30
N GLU A 31 2.25 -7.11 1.40
CA GLU A 31 0.90 -7.61 1.50
C GLU A 31 -0.07 -6.45 1.29
N PHE A 32 -0.96 -6.57 0.30
CA PHE A 32 -2.02 -5.57 0.09
C PHE A 32 -3.27 -6.06 0.79
N GLN A 33 -3.91 -5.18 1.55
CA GLN A 33 -5.16 -5.50 2.22
C GLN A 33 -6.14 -4.35 2.12
N GLY A 34 -7.43 -4.66 2.15
CA GLY A 34 -8.47 -3.64 2.07
C GLY A 34 -9.87 -4.19 1.87
N ARG A 35 -10.85 -3.29 1.89
CA ARG A 35 -12.27 -3.60 1.68
C ARG A 35 -12.66 -3.29 0.26
N ILE A 36 -13.37 -4.21 -0.38
CA ILE A 36 -13.95 -4.01 -1.71
C ILE A 36 -15.42 -4.44 -1.71
N PHE A 37 -16.18 -3.97 -2.70
CA PHE A 37 -17.48 -4.55 -3.00
C PHE A 37 -17.34 -5.64 -4.07
N LYS A 38 -17.88 -6.83 -3.81
CA LYS A 38 -18.01 -7.90 -4.81
C LYS A 38 -19.45 -8.37 -4.94
N TRP A 39 -19.86 -8.75 -6.15
CA TRP A 39 -21.11 -9.47 -6.35
C TRP A 39 -21.02 -10.84 -5.66
N THR A 40 -22.04 -11.17 -4.87
CA THR A 40 -22.06 -12.41 -4.08
C THR A 40 -23.05 -13.41 -4.64
N ASN A 41 -24.27 -12.97 -4.96
CA ASN A 41 -25.32 -13.73 -5.68
C ASN A 41 -26.48 -12.78 -6.04
N TYR A 42 -27.50 -13.28 -6.73
CA TYR A 42 -28.68 -12.50 -7.12
C TYR A 42 -29.53 -11.97 -5.96
N LEU A 43 -29.51 -12.64 -4.81
CA LEU A 43 -30.34 -12.26 -3.66
C LEU A 43 -29.70 -11.13 -2.83
N HIS A 44 -28.37 -11.14 -2.69
CA HIS A 44 -27.64 -10.20 -1.82
C HIS A 44 -26.83 -9.16 -2.61
N GLY A 45 -26.62 -9.38 -3.89
CA GLY A 45 -25.93 -8.47 -4.79
C GLY A 45 -24.48 -8.16 -4.37
N TRP A 46 -24.11 -6.88 -4.52
CA TRP A 46 -22.81 -6.35 -4.13
C TRP A 46 -22.70 -6.26 -2.60
N GLN A 47 -21.64 -6.82 -2.05
CA GLN A 47 -21.39 -6.84 -0.61
C GLN A 47 -19.92 -6.52 -0.34
N GLU A 48 -19.66 -5.83 0.77
CA GLU A 48 -18.30 -5.54 1.22
C GLU A 48 -17.59 -6.84 1.64
N ARG A 49 -16.34 -7.01 1.21
CA ARG A 49 -15.46 -8.11 1.63
C ARG A 49 -14.07 -7.58 1.89
N TYR A 50 -13.42 -8.16 2.88
CA TYR A 50 -12.02 -7.86 3.19
C TYR A 50 -11.12 -8.78 2.39
N LEU A 51 -10.14 -8.21 1.69
CA LEU A 51 -9.17 -8.93 0.87
C LEU A 51 -7.77 -8.79 1.46
N ILE A 52 -6.98 -9.86 1.30
CA ILE A 52 -5.55 -9.87 1.59
C ILE A 52 -4.84 -10.54 0.41
N LEU A 53 -3.98 -9.80 -0.28
CA LEU A 53 -3.07 -10.30 -1.29
C LEU A 53 -1.73 -10.62 -0.64
N ARG A 54 -1.41 -11.91 -0.55
CA ARG A 54 -0.16 -12.40 0.03
C ARG A 54 0.38 -13.55 -0.81
N GLN A 55 1.67 -13.49 -1.15
CA GLN A 55 2.38 -14.58 -1.85
C GLN A 55 1.69 -15.05 -3.15
N GLY A 56 1.09 -14.13 -3.91
CA GLY A 56 0.40 -14.45 -5.17
C GLY A 56 -0.99 -15.07 -4.98
N PHE A 57 -1.52 -15.06 -3.76
CA PHE A 57 -2.91 -15.45 -3.48
C PHE A 57 -3.70 -14.27 -2.94
N LEU A 58 -4.87 -14.06 -3.52
CA LEU A 58 -5.87 -13.13 -3.05
C LEU A 58 -6.90 -13.88 -2.20
N ASN A 59 -6.77 -13.74 -0.88
CA ASN A 59 -7.68 -14.34 0.09
C ASN A 59 -8.81 -13.37 0.40
N TYR A 60 -10.05 -13.84 0.54
CA TYR A 60 -11.17 -12.99 0.95
C TYR A 60 -11.88 -13.50 2.19
N TYR A 61 -12.34 -12.55 3.00
CA TYR A 61 -12.99 -12.73 4.29
C TYR A 61 -14.29 -11.92 4.32
N LYS A 62 -15.18 -12.27 5.24
CA LYS A 62 -16.44 -11.54 5.40
C LYS A 62 -16.19 -10.10 5.88
N ASN A 63 -15.27 -9.95 6.83
CA ASN A 63 -14.79 -8.67 7.34
C ASN A 63 -13.32 -8.83 7.77
N GLU A 64 -12.71 -7.76 8.25
CA GLU A 64 -11.30 -7.71 8.68
C GLU A 64 -10.99 -8.55 9.92
N TYR A 65 -11.88 -8.58 10.91
CA TYR A 65 -11.73 -9.38 12.14
C TYR A 65 -11.80 -10.88 11.86
N ASP A 66 -12.64 -11.27 10.90
CA ASP A 66 -12.81 -12.66 10.45
C ASP A 66 -11.56 -13.20 9.73
N SER A 67 -10.55 -12.38 9.43
CA SER A 67 -9.27 -12.83 8.86
C SER A 67 -8.58 -13.90 9.71
N THR A 68 -8.80 -13.84 11.03
CA THR A 68 -8.29 -14.82 12.01
C THR A 68 -9.23 -16.02 12.21
N LEU A 69 -10.50 -15.87 11.84
CA LEU A 69 -11.55 -16.87 12.08
C LEU A 69 -11.72 -17.86 10.92
N GLY A 70 -11.38 -17.45 9.69
CA GLY A 70 -11.32 -18.38 8.56
C GLY A 70 -11.51 -17.74 7.19
N CYS A 71 -10.72 -18.20 6.23
CA CYS A 71 -10.79 -17.77 4.83
C CYS A 71 -12.06 -18.29 4.14
N ARG A 72 -12.77 -17.42 3.41
CA ARG A 72 -13.96 -17.79 2.63
C ARG A 72 -13.63 -18.25 1.21
N GLY A 73 -12.41 -18.02 0.77
CA GLY A 73 -11.88 -18.48 -0.50
C GLY A 73 -10.62 -17.72 -0.89
N ALA A 74 -9.81 -18.37 -1.73
CA ALA A 74 -8.57 -17.82 -2.23
C ALA A 74 -8.53 -17.91 -3.75
N LEU A 75 -7.98 -16.89 -4.40
CA LEU A 75 -7.72 -16.87 -5.83
C LEU A 75 -6.22 -16.78 -6.05
N ALA A 76 -5.67 -17.66 -6.88
CA ALA A 76 -4.30 -17.50 -7.35
C ALA A 76 -4.24 -16.35 -8.35
N VAL A 77 -3.32 -15.41 -8.13
CA VAL A 77 -3.03 -14.27 -9.00
C VAL A 77 -1.65 -14.53 -9.59
N ARG A 78 -1.63 -15.29 -10.69
CA ARG A 78 -0.45 -15.63 -11.47
C ARG A 78 -0.72 -15.40 -12.95
#